data_AF-A0A645EB42-F1
#
_entry.id   AF-A0A645EB42-F1
#
_cell.length_a   1.000
_cell.length_b   1.000
_cell.length_c   1.000
_cell.angle_alpha   90.00
_cell.angle_beta   90.00
_cell.angle_gamma   90.00
#
_symmetry.space_group_name_H-M   'P 1'
#
loop_
_entity.id
_entity.type
_entity.pdbx_description
1 polymer ?
#
loop_
_entity_poly.entity_id
_entity_poly.type
_entity_poly.pdbx_seq_one_letter_code
_entity_poly.pdbx_strand_id
1 'polypeptide(L)' 'MENKNILEREQLLDKLKWNRASEITKFNYFDLDALLAFLLKASLVERWAKMDKKTGEELFKKLVEEVRGTFDLEKVKNNN' A
#
# COMPACT_ATOMS: atom_id res chain seq x y z
N MET A 1 6.46 5.39 29.27
CA MET A 1 5.83 6.41 28.40
C MET A 1 6.61 6.62 27.10
N GLU A 2 7.93 6.47 27.10
CA GLU A 2 8.82 6.68 25.94
C GLU A 2 8.57 5.73 24.75
N ASN A 3 8.28 4.44 25.01
CA ASN A 3 7.97 3.45 23.98
C ASN A 3 6.76 3.79 23.09
N LYS A 4 5.75 4.49 23.63
CA LYS A 4 4.56 4.90 22.85
C LYS A 4 4.94 5.93 21.77
N ASN A 5 5.82 6.85 22.12
CA ASN A 5 6.24 7.92 21.21
C ASN A 5 7.07 7.37 20.04
N ILE A 6 7.93 6.37 20.30
CA ILE A 6 8.73 5.72 19.26
C ILE A 6 7.83 4.89 18.33
N LEU A 7 6.93 4.09 18.89
CA LEU A 7 6.01 3.29 18.10
C LEU A 7 5.12 4.16 17.22
N GLU A 8 4.52 5.22 17.76
CA GLU A 8 3.69 6.16 16.98
C GLU A 8 4.50 6.81 15.83
N ARG A 9 5.77 7.15 16.05
CA ARG A 9 6.64 7.68 14.99
C ARG A 9 6.88 6.66 13.88
N GLU A 10 7.17 5.41 14.21
CA GLU A 10 7.34 4.34 13.21
C GLU A 10 6.05 4.17 12.39
N GLN A 11 4.90 4.14 13.05
CA GLN A 11 3.60 4.03 12.38
C GLN A 11 3.32 5.20 11.43
N LEU A 12 3.68 6.42 11.82
CA LEU A 12 3.58 7.62 10.97
C LEU A 12 4.53 7.56 9.78
N LEU A 13 5.77 7.09 9.98
CA LEU A 13 6.74 6.89 8.90
C LEU A 13 6.24 5.87 7.88
N ASP A 14 5.58 4.81 8.33
CA ASP A 14 5.00 3.81 7.45
C ASP A 14 3.86 4.35 6.60
N LYS A 15 2.99 5.17 7.21
CA LYS A 15 1.93 5.87 6.50
C LYS A 15 2.51 6.83 5.46
N LEU A 16 3.59 7.54 5.79
CA LEU A 16 4.30 8.41 4.86
C LEU A 16 4.88 7.63 3.68
N LYS A 17 5.53 6.49 3.95
CA LYS A 17 6.06 5.58 2.90
C LYS A 17 4.97 5.10 1.96
N TRP A 18 3.82 4.67 2.51
CA TRP A 18 2.67 4.24 1.70
C TRP A 18 2.17 5.35 0.78
N ASN A 19 1.91 6.53 1.35
CA ASN A 19 1.38 7.67 0.61
C ASN A 19 2.35 8.11 -0.49
N ARG A 20 3.65 8.17 -0.17
CA ARG A 20 4.67 8.57 -1.14
C ARG A 20 4.76 7.59 -2.30
N ALA A 21 4.70 6.29 -2.02
CA ALA A 21 4.68 5.27 -3.05
C ALA A 21 3.44 5.37 -3.95
N SER A 22 2.26 5.66 -3.37
CA SER A 22 1.04 5.91 -4.14
C SER A 22 1.12 7.18 -5.00
N GLU A 23 1.78 8.24 -4.52
CA GLU A 23 1.96 9.47 -5.30
C GLU A 23 2.88 9.26 -6.51
N ILE A 24 4.01 8.58 -6.31
CA ILE A 24 4.98 8.29 -7.38
C ILE A 24 4.32 7.48 -8.49
N THR A 25 3.48 6.52 -8.11
CA THR A 25 2.90 5.55 -9.06
C THR A 25 1.53 5.97 -9.59
N LYS A 26 1.01 7.14 -9.21
CA LYS A 26 -0.36 7.60 -9.52
C LYS A 26 -0.68 7.61 -11.02
N PHE A 27 0.31 7.86 -11.87
CA PHE A 27 0.15 7.94 -13.33
C PHE A 27 0.95 6.88 -14.09
N ASN A 28 1.59 5.95 -13.37
CA ASN A 28 2.51 4.98 -13.94
C ASN A 28 1.80 3.64 -14.15
N TYR A 29 1.43 3.36 -15.40
CA TYR A 29 0.84 2.10 -15.79
C TYR A 29 1.94 1.06 -15.98
N PHE A 30 2.25 0.33 -14.90
CA PHE A 30 3.13 -0.85 -14.87
C PHE A 30 4.58 -0.60 -15.33
N ASP A 31 5.31 0.20 -14.55
CA ASP A 31 6.75 0.39 -14.68
C ASP A 31 7.51 -0.13 -13.43
N LEU A 32 8.84 0.05 -13.41
CA LEU A 32 9.67 -0.37 -12.29
C LEU A 32 9.22 0.31 -10.98
N ASP A 33 8.78 1.56 -11.03
CA ASP A 33 8.30 2.29 -9.86
C ASP A 33 7.01 1.68 -9.30
N ALA A 34 6.09 1.25 -10.18
CA ALA A 34 4.88 0.52 -9.79
C ALA A 34 5.22 -0.81 -9.08
N LEU A 35 6.20 -1.55 -9.59
CA LEU A 35 6.66 -2.79 -8.96
C LEU A 35 7.32 -2.54 -7.59
N LEU A 36 8.20 -1.56 -7.50
CA LEU A 36 8.88 -1.20 -6.25
C LEU A 36 7.89 -0.68 -5.20
N ALA A 37 6.91 0.12 -5.61
CA ALA A 37 5.83 0.57 -4.73
C ALA A 37 4.97 -0.59 -4.23
N PHE A 38 4.66 -1.57 -5.08
CA PHE A 38 3.94 -2.76 -4.67
C PHE A 38 4.73 -3.57 -3.62
N LEU A 39 6.01 -3.83 -3.87
CA LEU A 39 6.88 -4.56 -2.94
C LEU A 39 7.00 -3.82 -1.59
N LEU A 40 7.17 -2.50 -1.62
CA LEU A 40 7.21 -1.67 -0.42
C LEU A 40 5.90 -1.81 0.37
N LYS A 41 4.75 -1.62 -0.28
CA LYS A 41 3.44 -1.72 0.37
C LYS A 41 3.18 -3.12 0.95
N ALA A 42 3.56 -4.18 0.22
CA ALA A 42 3.46 -5.55 0.70
C ALA A 42 4.31 -5.79 1.97
N SER A 43 5.53 -5.24 2.02
CA SER A 43 6.39 -5.34 3.22
C SER A 43 5.80 -4.61 4.43
N LEU A 44 5.12 -3.48 4.21
CA LEU A 44 4.41 -2.75 5.26
C LEU A 44 3.25 -3.60 5.78
N VAL A 45 2.42 -4.17 4.89
CA VAL A 45 1.31 -5.07 5.27
C VAL A 45 1.83 -6.22 6.12
N GLU A 46 2.91 -6.88 5.70
CA GLU A 46 3.51 -7.99 6.45
C GLU A 46 3.93 -7.56 7.87
N ARG A 47 4.61 -6.42 7.99
CA ARG A 47 5.07 -5.94 9.30
C ARG A 47 3.90 -5.60 10.23
N TRP A 48 2.86 -4.95 9.69
CA TRP A 48 1.67 -4.61 10.47
C TRP A 48 0.88 -5.86 10.86
N ALA A 49 0.77 -6.86 9.97
CA ALA A 49 0.12 -8.13 10.27
C ALA A 49 0.82 -8.93 11.37
N LYS A 50 2.15 -8.82 11.49
CA LYS A 50 2.92 -9.42 12.61
C LYS A 50 2.67 -8.74 13.95
N MET A 51 2.31 -7.46 13.95
CA MET A 51 2.12 -6.64 15.15
C MET A 51 0.67 -6.65 15.64
N ASP A 52 -0.29 -6.46 14.72
CA ASP A 52 -1.72 -6.55 14.97
C ASP A 52 -2.43 -7.13 13.74
N LYS A 53 -3.04 -8.30 13.91
CA LYS A 53 -3.73 -9.02 12.84
C LYS A 53 -4.86 -8.20 12.23
N LYS A 54 -5.58 -7.41 13.03
CA LYS A 54 -6.72 -6.61 12.54
C LYS A 54 -6.23 -5.50 11.62
N THR A 55 -5.26 -4.71 12.06
CA THR A 55 -4.66 -3.63 11.25
C THR A 55 -3.99 -4.19 9.99
N GLY A 56 -3.32 -5.35 10.10
CA GLY A 56 -2.73 -6.04 8.95
C GLY A 56 -3.77 -6.47 7.90
N GLU A 57 -4.92 -6.99 8.33
CA GLU A 57 -6.01 -7.38 7.44
C GLU A 57 -6.62 -6.17 6.70
N GLU A 58 -6.80 -5.04 7.39
CA GLU A 58 -7.29 -3.80 6.79
C GLU A 58 -6.31 -3.27 5.73
N LEU A 59 -5.00 -3.26 6.03
CA LEU A 59 -3.97 -2.84 5.09
C LEU A 59 -3.84 -3.81 3.90
N PHE A 60 -4.02 -5.11 4.13
CA PHE A 60 -4.05 -6.11 3.07
C PHE A 60 -5.23 -5.89 2.12
N LYS A 61 -6.44 -5.67 2.65
CA LYS A 61 -7.62 -5.35 1.84
C LYS A 61 -7.36 -4.11 0.98
N LYS A 62 -6.80 -3.05 1.57
CA LYS A 62 -6.41 -1.84 0.84
C LYS A 62 -5.42 -2.13 -0.29
N LEU A 63 -4.39 -2.94 -0.03
CA LEU A 63 -3.42 -3.34 -1.07
C LEU A 63 -4.12 -4.07 -2.23
N VAL A 64 -5.00 -5.02 -1.91
CA VAL A 64 -5.75 -5.79 -2.92
C VAL A 64 -6.69 -4.90 -3.72
N GLU A 65 -7.35 -3.94 -3.10
CA GLU A 65 -8.19 -2.96 -3.79
C GLU A 65 -7.38 -2.06 -4.73
N GLU A 66 -6.22 -1.56 -4.30
CA GLU A 66 -5.31 -0.77 -5.15
C GLU A 66 -4.84 -1.59 -6.36
N VAL A 67 -4.53 -2.88 -6.18
CA VAL A 67 -4.14 -3.79 -7.27
C VAL A 67 -5.34 -4.14 -8.16
N ARG A 68 -6.55 -4.38 -7.63
CA ARG A 68 -7.73 -4.71 -8.45
C ARG A 68 -8.23 -3.53 -9.26
N GLY A 69 -8.15 -2.32 -8.72
CA GLY A 69 -8.53 -1.09 -9.43
C GLY A 69 -7.74 -0.87 -10.71
N THR A 70 -6.52 -1.41 -10.82
CA THR A 70 -5.77 -1.38 -12.09
C THR A 70 -6.27 -2.41 -13.11
N PHE A 71 -6.84 -3.55 -12.67
CA PHE A 71 -7.38 -4.59 -13.56
C PHE A 71 -8.76 -4.26 -14.15
N ASP A 72 -9.65 -3.59 -13.40
CA ASP A 72 -11.01 -3.28 -13.91
C ASP A 72 -11.01 -2.22 -15.03
N LEU A 73 -9.88 -1.54 -15.29
CA LEU A 73 -9.71 -0.66 -16.44
C LEU A 73 -9.75 -1.41 -17.80
N GLU A 74 -9.54 -2.72 -17.82
CA GLU A 74 -9.65 -3.51 -19.05
C GLU A 74 -11.10 -3.71 -19.52
N LYS A 75 -12.09 -3.62 -18.63
CA LYS A 75 -13.51 -3.79 -19.01
C LYS A 75 -14.12 -2.57 -19.70
N VAL A 76 -13.53 -1.38 -19.54
CA VAL A 76 -14.05 -0.14 -20.13
C VAL A 76 -13.69 -0.01 -21.62
N LYS A 77 -12.67 -0.73 -22.11
CA LYS A 77 -12.25 -0.68 -23.53
C LYS A 77 -13.09 -1.53 -24.49
N ASN A 78 -13.93 -2.43 -24.00
CA ASN A 78 -14.73 -3.34 -24.85
C ASN A 78 -16.17 -2.87 -25.14
N ASN A 79 -16.50 -1.63 -24.82
CA ASN A 79 -17.83 -1.04 -25.05
C ASN A 79 -17.79 0.25 -25.90
N ASN A 80 -16.99 0.30 -26.97
CA ASN A 80 -17.14 1.30 -28.04
C ASN A 80 -16.65 0.75 -29.38
#